data_AF-A0A8S3JFJ3-F1
#
_entry.id   AF-A0A8S3JFJ3-F1
#
_cell.length_a   1.000
_cell.length_b   1.000
_cell.length_c   1.000
_cell.angle_alpha   90.00
_cell.angle_beta   90.00
_cell.angle_gamma   90.00
#
_symmetry.space_group_name_H-M   'P 1'
#
loop_
_entity.id
_entity.type
_entity.pdbx_description
1 polymer ?
#
loop_
_entity_poly.entity_id
_entity_poly.type
_entity_poly.pdbx_seq_one_letter_code
_entity_poly.pdbx_strand_id
1 'polypeptide(L)'
;MTLVGTNGLLVTDPGPNGVLTMNYMPTNGTISNSMLTPINSTIAGALCWSAYSSMTGNYYVIGANPAAIVELRLNLSSMSTPVQILQYYSLPNNTGALDTTIVNVAGTDYLFVIGITAHAVSSYRLNGPGSATFIGVFTVQQGDTSAIPKLAGVAAFIQKTSSTATLILPSITITMICFMYLSMVQTIFSF
;
A
#
# COMPACT_ATOMS: atom_id res chain seq x y z
N MET A 1 -8.60 -0.80 -3.79
CA MET A 1 -8.77 0.67 -3.64
C MET A 1 -9.43 1.26 -4.87
N THR A 2 -10.12 2.40 -4.72
CA THR A 2 -10.63 3.18 -5.87
C THR A 2 -9.51 3.86 -6.63
N LEU A 3 -9.61 3.84 -7.95
CA LEU A 3 -8.63 4.44 -8.85
C LEU A 3 -8.92 5.92 -9.01
N VAL A 4 -7.95 6.75 -8.62
CA VAL A 4 -8.10 8.21 -8.59
C VAL A 4 -8.52 8.75 -9.96
N GLY A 5 -9.58 9.56 -9.99
CA GLY A 5 -10.09 10.17 -11.21
C GLY A 5 -10.88 9.22 -12.14
N THR A 6 -11.25 8.03 -11.67
CA THR A 6 -11.99 7.05 -12.47
C THR A 6 -13.10 6.37 -11.67
N ASN A 7 -14.02 5.70 -12.38
CA ASN A 7 -14.95 4.75 -11.78
C ASN A 7 -14.32 3.36 -11.75
N GLY A 8 -13.07 3.24 -11.31
CA GLY A 8 -12.34 1.98 -11.35
C GLY A 8 -11.86 1.52 -9.99
N LEU A 9 -11.54 0.23 -9.90
CA LEU A 9 -10.96 -0.39 -8.72
C LEU A 9 -9.66 -1.10 -9.09
N LEU A 10 -8.66 -0.96 -8.23
CA LEU A 10 -7.52 -1.86 -8.14
C LEU A 10 -7.77 -2.84 -7.00
N VAL A 11 -7.80 -4.12 -7.32
CA VAL A 11 -7.93 -5.24 -6.38
C VAL A 11 -6.60 -5.96 -6.32
N THR A 12 -6.04 -6.02 -5.12
CA THR A 12 -4.85 -6.79 -4.80
C THR A 12 -5.28 -8.17 -4.30
N ASP A 13 -4.52 -9.22 -4.65
CA ASP A 13 -4.85 -10.63 -4.39
C ASP A 13 -6.21 -11.14 -4.94
N PRO A 14 -6.54 -10.91 -6.22
CA PRO A 14 -7.76 -11.44 -6.84
C PRO A 14 -7.69 -12.95 -7.19
N GLY A 15 -6.60 -13.64 -6.85
CA GLY A 15 -6.24 -14.98 -7.35
C GLY A 15 -4.71 -15.17 -7.39
N PRO A 16 -4.18 -16.31 -7.87
CA PRO A 16 -2.77 -16.64 -7.72
C PRO A 16 -1.85 -15.64 -8.45
N ASN A 17 -1.34 -14.68 -7.68
CA ASN A 17 -0.26 -13.74 -7.99
C ASN A 17 -0.54 -12.75 -9.13
N GLY A 18 -1.40 -11.78 -8.84
CA GLY A 18 -1.63 -10.66 -9.73
C GLY A 18 -2.35 -9.49 -9.06
N VAL A 19 -2.62 -8.48 -9.87
CA VAL A 19 -3.55 -7.40 -9.51
C VAL A 19 -4.66 -7.34 -10.54
N LEU A 20 -5.89 -7.15 -10.07
CA LEU A 20 -7.07 -7.01 -10.92
C LEU A 20 -7.44 -5.54 -10.98
N THR A 21 -7.58 -5.02 -12.19
CA THR A 21 -8.19 -3.71 -12.42
C THR A 21 -9.59 -3.91 -12.97
N MET A 22 -10.55 -3.14 -12.47
CA MET A 22 -11.93 -3.14 -12.95
C MET A 22 -12.33 -1.71 -13.25
N ASN A 23 -13.05 -1.50 -14.35
CA ASN A 23 -13.68 -0.24 -14.69
C ASN A 23 -15.19 -0.42 -14.69
N TYR A 24 -15.90 0.53 -14.09
CA TYR A 24 -17.36 0.53 -14.00
C TYR A 24 -17.93 1.59 -14.95
N MET A 25 -19.02 1.24 -15.62
CA MET A 25 -19.87 2.18 -16.34
C MET A 25 -20.54 3.13 -15.34
N PRO A 26 -20.30 4.45 -15.41
CA PRO A 26 -20.89 5.39 -14.45
C PRO A 26 -22.42 5.39 -14.47
N THR A 27 -23.04 5.01 -15.59
CA THR A 27 -24.49 5.10 -15.79
C THR A 27 -25.28 3.99 -15.09
N ASN A 28 -24.69 2.82 -14.86
CA ASN A 28 -25.41 1.66 -14.32
C ASN A 28 -24.58 0.77 -13.38
N GLY A 29 -23.33 1.13 -13.08
CA GLY A 29 -22.45 0.38 -12.17
C GLY A 29 -22.03 -1.00 -12.70
N THR A 30 -22.28 -1.32 -13.98
CA THR A 30 -21.80 -2.56 -14.60
C THR A 30 -20.31 -2.47 -14.91
N ILE A 31 -19.60 -3.59 -14.83
CA ILE A 31 -18.17 -3.65 -15.21
C ILE A 31 -18.08 -3.49 -16.73
N SER A 32 -17.47 -2.40 -17.21
CA SER A 32 -17.18 -2.19 -18.63
C SER A 32 -15.97 -2.99 -19.08
N ASN A 33 -15.01 -3.17 -18.17
CA ASN A 33 -13.78 -3.88 -18.45
C ASN A 33 -13.13 -4.38 -17.15
N SER A 34 -12.47 -5.53 -17.21
CA SER A 34 -11.69 -6.07 -16.09
C SER A 34 -10.43 -6.74 -16.61
N MET A 35 -9.31 -6.53 -15.95
CA MET A 35 -8.03 -7.07 -16.37
C MET A 35 -7.18 -7.55 -15.21
N LEU A 36 -6.80 -8.82 -15.25
CA LEU A 36 -5.80 -9.40 -14.36
C LEU A 36 -4.41 -9.16 -14.95
N THR A 37 -3.56 -8.46 -14.22
CA THR A 37 -2.14 -8.32 -14.54
C THR A 37 -1.33 -9.25 -13.66
N PRO A 38 -0.62 -10.24 -14.22
CA PRO A 38 0.25 -11.12 -13.46
C PRO A 38 1.40 -10.35 -12.80
N ILE A 39 1.70 -10.68 -11.56
CA ILE A 39 2.90 -10.22 -10.85
C ILE A 39 3.83 -11.41 -10.66
N ASN A 40 5.14 -11.19 -10.75
CA ASN A 40 6.10 -12.27 -10.58
C ASN A 40 6.10 -12.76 -9.12
N SER A 41 5.50 -13.92 -8.89
CA SER A 41 5.33 -14.53 -7.58
C SER A 41 6.62 -14.97 -6.91
N THR A 42 7.72 -15.10 -7.67
CA THR A 42 9.05 -15.38 -7.08
C THR A 42 9.70 -14.13 -6.51
N ILE A 43 9.17 -12.94 -6.82
CA ILE A 43 9.64 -11.64 -6.34
C ILE A 43 8.66 -11.04 -5.33
N ALA A 44 7.36 -11.11 -5.61
CA ALA A 44 6.31 -10.58 -4.76
C ALA A 44 5.10 -11.52 -4.77
N GLY A 45 4.77 -12.11 -3.62
CA GLY A 45 3.61 -12.98 -3.44
C GLY A 45 2.72 -12.51 -2.30
N ALA A 46 1.47 -12.98 -2.26
CA ALA A 46 0.44 -12.55 -1.30
C ALA A 46 0.31 -11.02 -1.26
N LEU A 47 -0.18 -10.46 -2.38
CA LEU A 47 -0.29 -9.02 -2.59
C LEU A 47 -1.54 -8.48 -1.89
N CYS A 48 -1.47 -8.10 -0.61
CA CYS A 48 -2.69 -7.79 0.14
C CYS A 48 -2.97 -6.30 0.32
N TRP A 49 -1.96 -5.43 0.16
CA TRP A 49 -2.08 -4.00 0.42
C TRP A 49 -1.57 -3.15 -0.74
N SER A 50 -2.14 -1.96 -0.86
CA SER A 50 -1.76 -0.97 -1.87
C SER A 50 -1.82 0.44 -1.31
N ALA A 51 -0.94 1.31 -1.80
CA ALA A 51 -0.98 2.75 -1.58
C ALA A 51 -0.80 3.50 -2.90
N TYR A 52 -1.33 4.72 -2.99
CA TYR A 52 -1.20 5.59 -4.18
C TYR A 52 -0.39 6.85 -3.85
N SER A 53 0.56 7.20 -4.70
CA SER A 53 1.28 8.47 -4.65
C SER A 53 0.70 9.41 -5.70
N SER A 54 0.11 10.52 -5.27
CA SER A 54 -0.30 11.58 -6.20
C SER A 54 0.91 12.27 -6.84
N MET A 55 2.07 12.28 -6.17
CA MET A 55 3.28 12.89 -6.71
C MET A 55 3.89 12.08 -7.86
N THR A 56 3.95 10.74 -7.77
CA THR A 56 4.47 9.89 -8.86
C THR A 56 3.39 9.47 -9.86
N GLY A 57 2.12 9.55 -9.46
CA GLY A 57 0.97 9.06 -10.22
C GLY A 57 0.89 7.53 -10.25
N ASN A 58 1.62 6.83 -9.37
CA ASN A 58 1.76 5.38 -9.38
C ASN A 58 1.20 4.75 -8.10
N TYR A 59 0.90 3.47 -8.20
CA TYR A 59 0.40 2.62 -7.12
C TYR A 59 1.53 1.72 -6.64
N TYR A 60 1.59 1.48 -5.34
CA TYR A 60 2.60 0.65 -4.69
C TYR A 60 1.88 -0.49 -4.01
N VAL A 61 2.08 -1.71 -4.50
CA VAL A 61 1.49 -2.92 -3.94
C VAL A 61 2.57 -3.68 -3.21
N ILE A 62 2.29 -4.18 -2.02
CA ILE A 62 3.27 -4.93 -1.24
C ILE A 62 2.91 -6.41 -1.18
N GLY A 63 3.91 -7.26 -1.36
CA GLY A 63 3.82 -8.71 -1.18
C GLY A 63 4.37 -9.14 0.17
N ALA A 64 3.65 -10.03 0.85
CA ALA A 64 4.09 -10.58 2.14
C ALA A 64 5.15 -11.69 1.99
N ASN A 65 5.09 -12.49 0.92
CA ASN A 65 6.01 -13.61 0.74
C ASN A 65 6.07 -14.12 -0.73
N PRO A 66 7.18 -13.93 -1.46
CA PRO A 66 8.39 -13.18 -1.10
C PRO A 66 8.11 -11.68 -0.89
N ALA A 67 8.93 -11.03 -0.06
CA ALA A 67 8.68 -9.69 0.45
C ALA A 67 9.24 -8.60 -0.49
N ALA A 68 8.36 -7.93 -1.22
CA ALA A 68 8.73 -6.84 -2.11
C ALA A 68 7.61 -5.79 -2.23
N ILE A 69 8.01 -4.58 -2.60
CA ILE A 69 7.13 -3.53 -3.08
C ILE A 69 7.13 -3.61 -4.61
N VAL A 70 5.95 -3.57 -5.21
CA VAL A 70 5.73 -3.54 -6.65
C VAL A 70 5.16 -2.18 -7.00
N GLU A 71 5.89 -1.39 -7.79
CA GLU A 71 5.39 -0.13 -8.32
C GLU A 71 4.68 -0.35 -9.65
N LEU A 72 3.45 0.16 -9.70
CA LEU A 72 2.49 -0.05 -10.76
C LEU A 72 2.03 1.28 -11.33
N ARG A 73 2.03 1.36 -12.65
CA ARG A 73 1.39 2.45 -13.39
C ARG A 73 0.16 1.93 -14.10
N LEU A 74 -0.96 2.59 -13.86
CA LEU A 74 -2.23 2.26 -14.49
C LEU A 74 -2.53 3.25 -15.61
N ASN A 75 -2.92 2.74 -16.77
CA ASN A 75 -3.52 3.56 -17.80
C ASN A 75 -5.01 3.74 -17.52
N LEU A 76 -5.34 4.84 -16.84
CA LEU A 76 -6.68 5.14 -16.37
C LEU A 76 -7.66 5.51 -17.50
N SER A 77 -7.16 5.86 -18.70
CA SER A 77 -7.99 6.37 -19.80
C SER A 77 -8.80 5.28 -20.50
N SER A 78 -8.25 4.08 -20.65
CA SER A 78 -8.94 2.96 -21.29
C SER A 78 -9.17 1.77 -20.37
N MET A 79 -8.34 1.63 -19.31
CA MET A 79 -8.20 0.41 -18.49
C MET A 79 -8.08 -0.89 -19.31
N SER A 80 -7.89 -0.78 -20.62
CA SER A 80 -7.87 -1.86 -21.61
C SER A 80 -6.45 -2.33 -21.91
N THR A 81 -5.47 -1.76 -21.20
CA THR A 81 -4.07 -2.17 -21.24
C THR A 81 -3.69 -2.72 -19.88
N PRO A 82 -2.82 -3.75 -19.83
CA PRO A 82 -2.29 -4.27 -18.58
C PRO A 82 -1.68 -3.17 -17.73
N VAL A 83 -1.74 -3.37 -16.42
CA VAL A 83 -1.00 -2.54 -15.48
C VAL A 83 0.48 -2.63 -15.84
N GLN A 84 1.13 -1.49 -16.00
CA GLN A 84 2.57 -1.47 -16.25
C GLN A 84 3.30 -1.63 -14.93
N ILE A 85 4.12 -2.66 -14.81
CA ILE A 85 5.04 -2.83 -13.69
C ILE A 85 6.26 -1.97 -13.97
N LEU A 86 6.51 -0.97 -13.13
CA LEU A 86 7.63 -0.05 -13.30
C LEU A 86 8.89 -0.58 -12.62
N GLN A 87 8.76 -1.08 -11.39
CA GLN A 87 9.90 -1.56 -10.61
C GLN A 87 9.46 -2.48 -9.47
N TYR A 88 10.37 -3.37 -9.07
CA TYR A 88 10.30 -4.11 -7.81
C TYR A 88 11.34 -3.57 -6.84
N TYR A 89 10.94 -3.32 -5.59
CA TYR A 89 11.84 -2.92 -4.51
C TYR A 89 11.85 -3.98 -3.43
N SER A 90 13.02 -4.53 -3.14
CA SER A 90 13.18 -5.46 -2.02
C SER A 90 12.98 -4.74 -0.69
N LEU A 91 12.32 -5.42 0.24
CA LEU A 91 12.28 -4.98 1.63
C LEU A 91 13.56 -5.43 2.35
N PRO A 92 14.14 -4.59 3.22
CA PRO A 92 15.30 -4.97 4.00
C PRO A 92 15.04 -6.25 4.81
N ASN A 93 16.06 -7.11 4.91
CA ASN A 93 16.09 -8.33 5.71
C ASN A 93 14.93 -9.31 5.45
N ASN A 94 14.28 -9.25 4.27
CA ASN A 94 13.14 -10.09 3.91
C ASN A 94 12.06 -10.14 5.00
N THR A 95 11.78 -9.00 5.63
CA THR A 95 10.95 -8.92 6.86
C THR A 95 9.48 -9.27 6.65
N GLY A 96 9.05 -9.56 5.41
CA GLY A 96 7.65 -9.71 5.03
C GLY A 96 6.93 -8.36 5.07
N ALA A 97 6.13 -8.02 4.07
CA ALA A 97 5.32 -6.80 4.13
C ALA A 97 3.98 -7.09 4.81
N LEU A 98 3.58 -6.25 5.77
CA LEU A 98 2.29 -6.38 6.48
C LEU A 98 1.32 -5.25 6.17
N ASP A 99 1.81 -4.03 5.99
CA ASP A 99 0.95 -2.90 5.63
C ASP A 99 1.81 -1.81 5.00
N THR A 100 1.19 -0.89 4.29
CA THR A 100 1.86 0.24 3.70
C THR A 100 1.00 1.50 3.67
N THR A 101 1.66 2.65 3.82
CA THR A 101 1.03 3.95 3.65
C THR A 101 1.99 4.91 2.95
N ILE A 102 1.44 5.93 2.30
CA ILE A 102 2.20 7.02 1.69
C ILE A 102 1.85 8.32 2.40
N VAL A 103 2.88 9.08 2.75
CA VAL A 103 2.74 10.38 3.42
C VAL A 103 3.47 11.44 2.60
N ASN A 104 2.79 12.54 2.31
CA ASN A 104 3.42 13.73 1.73
C ASN A 104 4.00 14.61 2.84
N VAL A 105 5.29 14.93 2.75
CA VAL A 105 5.97 15.89 3.63
C VAL A 105 6.59 16.96 2.76
N ALA A 106 6.05 18.18 2.86
CA ALA A 106 6.53 19.35 2.12
C ALA A 106 6.70 19.11 0.60
N GLY A 107 5.71 18.45 -0.02
CA GLY A 107 5.70 18.19 -1.46
C GLY A 107 6.51 16.97 -1.89
N THR A 108 7.09 16.21 -0.96
CA THR A 108 7.74 14.92 -1.25
C THR A 108 6.91 13.78 -0.67
N ASP A 109 6.59 12.78 -1.48
CA ASP A 109 5.92 11.56 -1.01
C ASP A 109 6.94 10.55 -0.47
N TYR A 110 6.59 9.93 0.66
CA TYR A 110 7.34 8.86 1.31
C TYR A 110 6.45 7.65 1.49
N LEU A 111 6.92 6.49 1.04
CA LEU A 111 6.29 5.20 1.24
C LEU A 111 6.85 4.57 2.52
N PHE A 112 5.96 4.22 3.44
CA PHE A 112 6.27 3.47 4.64
C PHE A 112 5.69 2.07 4.51
N VAL A 113 6.49 1.06 4.89
CA VAL A 113 6.09 -0.34 4.86
C VAL A 113 6.39 -0.97 6.22
N ILE A 114 5.36 -1.54 6.83
CA ILE A 114 5.47 -2.27 8.09
C ILE A 114 5.95 -3.69 7.79
N GLY A 115 7.03 -4.11 8.43
CA GLY A 115 7.58 -5.47 8.33
C GLY A 115 6.93 -6.44 9.31
N ILE A 116 6.66 -7.70 8.90
CA ILE A 116 6.07 -8.74 9.76
C ILE A 116 7.00 -9.12 10.92
N THR A 117 8.31 -9.27 10.66
CA THR A 117 9.21 -9.95 11.61
C THR A 117 10.13 -9.06 12.44
N ALA A 118 10.27 -7.77 12.09
CA ALA A 118 11.32 -6.91 12.66
C ALA A 118 10.84 -5.78 13.57
N HIS A 119 9.53 -5.68 13.86
CA HIS A 119 8.94 -4.51 14.54
C HIS A 119 9.47 -3.20 13.93
N ALA A 120 9.47 -3.16 12.60
CA ALA A 120 10.24 -2.19 11.86
C ALA A 120 9.38 -1.59 10.75
N VAL A 121 9.53 -0.29 10.55
CA VAL A 121 8.95 0.44 9.44
C VAL A 121 10.07 0.81 8.49
N SER A 122 10.06 0.20 7.31
CA SER A 122 10.95 0.59 6.21
C SER A 122 10.39 1.83 5.54
N SER A 123 11.26 2.76 5.19
CA SER A 123 10.88 4.03 4.57
C SER A 123 11.60 4.23 3.24
N TYR A 124 10.84 4.70 2.26
CA TYR A 124 11.31 4.96 0.92
C TYR A 124 10.88 6.36 0.51
N ARG A 125 11.82 7.17 0.02
CA ARG A 125 11.50 8.43 -0.66
C ARG A 125 11.10 8.12 -2.08
N LEU A 126 9.93 8.60 -2.50
CA LEU A 126 9.49 8.46 -3.88
C LEU A 126 10.10 9.63 -4.68
N ASN A 127 11.05 9.37 -5.57
CA ASN A 127 11.69 10.45 -6.35
C ASN A 127 11.07 10.63 -7.74
N GLY A 128 10.04 9.84 -8.05
CA GLY A 128 9.43 9.74 -9.36
C GLY A 128 9.15 8.29 -9.75
N PRO A 129 8.65 8.07 -10.97
CA PRO A 129 8.31 6.74 -11.47
C PRO A 129 9.51 5.80 -11.54
N GLY A 130 9.43 4.65 -10.88
CA GLY A 130 10.48 3.64 -10.90
C GLY A 130 11.76 4.05 -10.16
N SER A 131 11.75 5.14 -9.39
CA SER A 131 12.93 5.72 -8.73
C SER A 131 12.79 5.88 -7.21
N ALA A 132 11.93 5.06 -6.57
CA ALA A 132 11.87 5.02 -5.11
C ALA A 132 13.24 4.65 -4.51
N THR A 133 13.66 5.37 -3.48
CA THR A 133 14.94 5.18 -2.80
C THR A 133 14.71 4.85 -1.35
N PHE A 134 15.26 3.74 -0.89
CA PHE A 134 15.27 3.38 0.53
C PHE A 134 16.05 4.43 1.33
N ILE A 135 15.44 5.00 2.37
CA ILE A 135 16.06 6.06 3.20
C ILE A 135 16.32 5.61 4.64
N GLY A 136 15.74 4.49 5.08
CA GLY A 136 16.02 3.94 6.39
C GLY A 136 14.95 3.01 6.93
N VAL A 137 15.29 2.38 8.05
CA VAL A 137 14.37 1.60 8.88
C VAL A 137 14.23 2.27 10.23
N PHE A 138 12.99 2.39 10.70
CA PHE A 138 12.69 2.79 12.08
C PHE A 138 12.22 1.57 12.86
N THR A 139 12.86 1.28 13.98
CA THR A 139 12.37 0.25 14.89
C THR A 139 11.31 0.85 15.80
N VAL A 140 10.15 0.20 15.87
CA VAL A 140 9.11 0.50 16.85
C VAL A 140 9.55 -0.13 18.16
N GLN A 141 10.07 0.70 19.07
CA GLN A 141 10.40 0.30 20.43
C GLN A 141 9.09 -0.09 21.14
N GLN A 142 9.04 -1.28 21.75
CA GLN A 142 7.87 -1.76 22.49
C GLN A 142 7.60 -0.87 23.72
N GLY A 143 6.75 0.13 23.56
CA GLY A 143 5.94 0.67 24.64
C GLY A 143 4.57 0.01 24.57
N ASP A 144 4.36 -1.04 25.38
CA ASP A 144 3.12 -1.83 25.50
C ASP A 144 2.73 -2.68 24.28
N THR A 145 2.99 -4.00 24.38
CA THR A 145 2.92 -5.01 23.31
C THR A 145 1.51 -5.41 22.87
N SER A 146 0.48 -4.82 23.47
CA SER A 146 -0.93 -5.15 23.24
C SER A 146 -1.51 -4.57 21.93
N ALA A 147 -0.70 -3.86 21.13
CA ALA A 147 -1.14 -3.07 19.98
C ALA A 147 -0.60 -3.50 18.60
N ILE A 148 0.38 -4.41 18.51
CA ILE A 148 1.04 -4.73 17.23
C ILE A 148 0.19 -5.62 16.29
N PRO A 149 -0.49 -6.69 16.73
CA PRO A 149 -1.45 -7.40 15.86
C PRO A 149 -2.68 -6.55 15.50
N LYS A 150 -2.79 -5.33 16.05
CA LYS A 150 -3.86 -4.37 15.77
C LYS A 150 -3.49 -3.33 14.71
N LEU A 151 -2.29 -3.41 14.12
CA LEU A 151 -1.77 -2.41 13.18
C LEU A 151 -2.20 -2.60 11.73
N ALA A 152 -2.65 -3.79 11.32
CA ALA A 152 -3.11 -4.01 9.96
C ALA A 152 -4.37 -3.16 9.69
N GLY A 153 -4.29 -2.15 8.81
CA GLY A 153 -5.38 -1.22 8.55
C GLY A 153 -5.42 0.01 9.46
N VAL A 154 -4.41 0.23 10.32
CA VAL A 154 -4.30 1.46 11.12
C VAL A 154 -3.30 2.40 10.46
N ALA A 155 -3.78 3.55 10.00
CA ALA A 155 -2.93 4.67 9.63
C ALA A 155 -2.13 5.11 10.87
N ALA A 156 -0.89 4.65 10.97
CA ALA A 156 0.05 4.99 12.01
C ALA A 156 0.52 6.45 11.82
N PHE A 157 0.08 7.37 12.68
CA PHE A 157 0.63 8.72 12.73
C PHE A 157 1.93 8.71 13.54
N ILE A 158 3.04 9.09 12.88
CA ILE A 158 4.31 9.30 13.55
C ILE A 158 4.40 10.79 13.91
N GLN A 159 4.27 11.13 15.19
CA GLN A 159 4.52 12.49 15.67
C GLN A 159 5.99 12.61 16.08
N LYS A 160 6.72 13.55 15.46
CA LYS A 160 8.10 13.86 15.85
C LYS A 160 8.09 14.71 17.12
N THR A 161 8.32 14.08 18.26
CA THR A 161 8.80 14.78 19.47
C THR A 161 10.31 14.59 19.57
N SER A 162 11.01 15.58 20.13
CA SER A 162 12.49 15.64 20.19
C SER A 162 13.16 14.29 20.45
N SER A 163 14.03 13.86 19.53
CA SER A 163 14.91 12.66 19.59
C SER A 163 14.23 11.29 19.58
N THR A 164 12.90 11.19 19.65
CA THR A 164 12.19 9.91 19.71
C THR A 164 10.83 10.03 19.01
N ALA A 165 10.63 9.25 17.96
CA ALA A 165 9.36 9.15 17.25
C ALA A 165 8.41 8.25 18.06
N THR A 166 7.33 8.82 18.59
CA THR A 166 6.30 8.06 19.31
C THR A 166 5.15 7.76 18.36
N LEU A 167 4.79 6.49 18.27
CA LEU A 167 3.64 6.01 17.53
C LEU A 167 2.41 6.03 18.44
N ILE A 168 1.37 6.78 18.06
CA ILE A 168 0.09 6.82 18.79
C ILE A 168 -0.95 6.06 17.98
N LEU A 169 -1.57 5.03 18.56
CA LEU A 169 -2.57 4.19 17.90
C LEU A 169 -3.91 4.24 18.65
N PRO A 170 -5.04 4.47 17.98
CA PRO A 170 -6.35 4.20 18.57
C PRO A 170 -6.58 2.68 18.68
N SER A 171 -7.19 2.25 19.79
CA SER A 171 -7.46 0.84 20.08
C SER A 171 -8.51 0.26 19.12
N ILE A 172 -8.11 -0.62 18.19
CA ILE A 172 -9.02 -1.38 17.32
C ILE A 172 -8.61 -2.86 17.34
N THR A 173 -9.56 -3.79 17.46
CA THR A 173 -9.30 -5.23 17.37
C THR A 173 -9.52 -5.69 15.94
N ILE A 174 -8.50 -6.25 15.29
CA ILE A 174 -8.55 -6.68 13.89
C ILE A 174 -8.22 -8.17 13.80
N THR A 175 -9.17 -8.97 13.30
CA THR A 175 -8.97 -10.39 13.00
C THR A 175 -8.32 -10.48 11.62
N MET A 176 -7.07 -10.96 11.58
CA MET A 176 -6.28 -11.04 10.34
C MET A 176 -6.73 -12.24 9.50
N ILE A 177 -7.60 -11.98 8.54
CA ILE A 177 -7.86 -12.88 7.41
C ILE A 177 -7.81 -12.02 6.15
N CYS A 178 -7.08 -12.48 5.13
CA CYS A 178 -6.96 -11.88 3.81
C CYS A 178 -8.31 -11.93 3.04
N PHE A 179 -9.34 -11.27 3.56
CA PHE A 179 -10.61 -11.08 2.84
C PHE A 179 -10.81 -9.59 2.59
N MET A 180 -10.75 -9.23 1.30
CA MET A 180 -11.29 -8.02 0.66
C MET A 180 -11.64 -6.88 1.63
N TYR A 181 -10.66 -6.05 2.01
CA TYR A 181 -10.97 -4.79 2.68
C TYR A 181 -11.52 -3.79 1.64
N LEU A 182 -12.83 -3.59 1.67
CA LEU A 182 -13.50 -2.43 1.07
C LEU A 182 -13.10 -1.21 1.91
N SER A 183 -12.25 -0.34 1.38
CA SER A 183 -11.76 0.85 2.08
C SER A 183 -12.92 1.78 2.47
N MET A 184 -13.23 1.89 3.77
CA MET A 184 -14.03 2.98 4.31
C MET A 184 -13.24 4.29 4.20
N VAL A 185 -13.72 5.19 3.33
CA VAL A 185 -13.28 6.58 3.26
C VAL A 185 -13.87 7.32 4.47
N GLN A 186 -13.03 7.71 5.42
CA GLN A 186 -13.44 8.61 6.49
C GLN A 186 -13.45 10.04 5.93
N THR A 187 -14.63 10.48 5.49
CA THR A 187 -14.87 11.86 5.08
C THR A 187 -15.05 12.69 6.35
N ILE A 188 -14.05 13.48 6.73
CA ILE A 188 -14.23 14.53 7.74
C ILE A 188 -14.69 15.77 6.97
N PHE A 189 -15.99 16.03 6.99
CA PHE A 189 -16.54 17.34 6.65
C PHE A 189 -16.32 18.27 7.83
N SER A 190 -15.67 19.39 7.55
CA SER A 190 -15.66 20.59 8.40
C SER A 190 -17.00 21.32 8.26
N PHE A 191 -17.63 21.61 9.41
CA PHE A 191 -18.49 22.77 9.62
C PHE A 191 -17.90 23.58 10.77
#